data_AF-A0A520C6H6-F1
#
_entry.id   AF-A0A520C6H6-F1
#
_cell.length_a   1.000
_cell.length_b   1.000
_cell.length_c   1.000
_cell.angle_alpha   90.00
_cell.angle_beta   90.00
_cell.angle_gamma   90.00
#
_symmetry.space_group_name_H-M   'P 1'
#
loop_
_entity.id
_entity.type
_entity.pdbx_description
1 polymer ?
#
loop_
_entity_poly.entity_id
_entity_poly.type
_entity_poly.pdbx_seq_one_letter_code
_entity_poly.pdbx_strand_id
1 'polypeptide(L)' 'MTFRPTLDFLLYDWLDAEGLARRERFADHSRETFDAVLDTCERIAREKYAPHNRTVDTQEPRFDGEKVILPQATH' A
#
# COMPACT_ATOMS: atom_id res chain seq x y z
N MET A 1 17.35 6.35 3.90
CA MET A 1 16.11 7.12 4.17
C MET A 1 14.97 6.15 4.18
N THR A 2 14.13 6.17 5.21
CA THR A 2 12.90 5.38 5.24
C THR A 2 11.81 6.15 4.48
N PHE A 3 10.95 5.47 3.74
CA PHE A 3 9.91 6.13 2.93
C PHE A 3 8.77 6.72 3.80
N ARG A 4 8.52 6.14 4.99
CA ARG A 4 7.44 6.58 5.89
C ARG A 4 7.63 8.02 6.39
N PRO A 5 8.80 8.45 6.91
CA PRO A 5 9.01 9.85 7.30
C PRO A 5 8.90 10.85 6.15
N THR A 6 9.25 10.44 4.93
CA THR A 6 9.07 11.31 3.74
C THR A 6 7.58 11.51 3.47
N LEU A 7 6.78 10.44 3.55
CA LEU A 7 5.33 10.55 3.43
C LEU A 7 4.72 11.39 4.55
N ASP A 8 5.18 11.24 5.79
CA ASP A 8 4.68 12.03 6.93
C ASP A 8 4.92 13.53 6.71
N PHE A 9 6.12 13.90 6.26
CA PHE A 9 6.44 15.28 5.91
C PHE A 9 5.52 15.80 4.79
N LEU A 10 5.38 15.02 3.70
CA LEU A 10 4.56 15.45 2.57
C LEU A 10 3.09 15.61 2.95
N LEU A 11 2.53 14.70 3.75
CA LEU A 11 1.12 14.71 4.09
C LEU A 11 0.79 15.75 5.16
N TYR A 12 1.60 15.86 6.21
CA TYR A 12 1.25 16.67 7.38
C TYR A 12 1.95 18.03 7.38
N ASP A 13 3.24 18.08 7.06
CA ASP A 13 4.00 19.33 7.14
C ASP A 13 3.83 20.18 5.87
N TRP A 14 3.73 19.54 4.70
CA TRP A 14 3.54 20.25 3.43
C TRP A 14 2.06 20.47 3.12
N LEU A 15 1.23 19.42 3.18
CA LEU A 15 -0.13 19.45 2.60
C LEU A 15 -1.27 19.69 3.60
N ASP A 16 -1.01 19.70 4.91
CA ASP A 16 -2.05 19.76 5.97
C ASP A 16 -3.19 18.74 5.73
N ALA A 17 -2.84 17.48 5.43
CA ALA A 17 -3.82 16.44 5.10
C ALA A 17 -4.81 16.16 6.24
N GLU A 18 -4.37 16.31 7.50
CA GLU A 18 -5.25 16.21 8.68
C GLU A 18 -6.39 17.25 8.63
N GLY A 19 -6.14 18.41 8.03
CA GLY A 19 -7.16 19.44 7.82
C GLY A 19 -8.35 19.01 6.96
N LEU A 20 -8.23 17.91 6.20
CA LEU A 20 -9.35 17.34 5.45
C LEU A 20 -10.48 16.84 6.35
N ALA A 21 -10.17 16.38 7.57
CA ALA A 21 -11.16 15.92 8.55
C ALA A 21 -12.15 17.01 8.97
N ARG A 22 -11.81 18.30 8.76
CA ARG A 22 -12.73 19.43 8.98
C ARG A 22 -13.89 19.49 7.98
N ARG A 23 -13.79 18.78 6.85
CA ARG A 23 -14.87 18.72 5.85
C ARG A 23 -15.86 17.63 6.25
N GLU A 24 -17.15 17.91 6.19
CA GLU A 24 -18.23 16.98 6.56
C GLU A 24 -18.07 15.59 5.92
N ARG A 25 -17.66 15.52 4.65
CA ARG A 25 -17.41 14.26 3.93
C ARG A 25 -16.36 13.36 4.58
N PHE A 26 -15.43 13.92 5.36
CA PHE A 26 -14.29 13.20 5.96
C PHE A 26 -14.31 13.29 7.49
N ALA A 27 -15.43 13.70 8.09
CA ALA A 27 -15.53 13.93 9.53
C ALA A 27 -15.29 12.67 10.38
N ASP A 28 -15.47 11.48 9.80
CA ASP A 28 -15.21 10.19 10.46
C ASP A 28 -13.73 9.80 10.47
N HIS A 29 -12.84 10.64 9.94
CA HIS A 29 -11.41 10.36 9.86
C HIS A 29 -10.59 11.31 10.75
N SER A 30 -9.47 10.79 11.24
CA SER A 30 -8.44 11.53 11.95
C SER A 30 -7.06 11.21 11.36
N ARG A 31 -6.05 11.98 11.77
CA ARG A 31 -4.64 11.64 11.50
C ARG A 31 -4.31 10.19 11.90
N GLU A 32 -4.81 9.74 13.05
CA GLU A 32 -4.57 8.37 13.52
C GLU A 32 -5.15 7.33 12.55
N THR A 33 -6.33 7.60 11.98
CA THR A 33 -6.93 6.70 10.98
C THR A 33 -6.13 6.68 9.68
N PHE A 34 -5.55 7.82 9.26
CA PHE A 34 -4.68 7.88 8.08
C PHE A 34 -3.37 7.13 8.31
N ASP A 35 -2.75 7.33 9.47
CA ASP A 35 -1.51 6.66 9.85
C ASP A 35 -1.71 5.14 9.94
N ALA A 36 -2.80 4.68 10.55
CA ALA A 36 -3.12 3.26 10.64
C ALA A 36 -3.26 2.58 9.26
N VAL A 37 -3.84 3.28 8.29
CA VAL A 37 -3.94 2.77 6.89
C VAL A 37 -2.57 2.69 6.25
N LEU A 38 -1.76 3.76 6.35
CA LEU A 38 -0.43 3.80 5.74
C LEU A 38 0.52 2.77 6.34
N ASP A 39 0.47 2.57 7.66
CA ASP A 39 1.27 1.56 8.35
C ASP A 39 0.85 0.14 7.96
N THR A 40 -0.46 -0.09 7.80
CA THR A 40 -0.98 -1.36 7.30
C THR A 40 -0.53 -1.62 5.86
N CYS A 41 -0.58 -0.60 4.99
CA CYS A 41 -0.09 -0.68 3.62
C CYS A 41 1.42 -1.00 3.58
N GLU A 42 2.23 -0.34 4.41
CA GLU A 42 3.67 -0.63 4.49
C GLU A 42 3.93 -2.08 4.92
N ARG A 43 3.21 -2.55 5.94
CA ARG A 43 3.34 -3.94 6.41
C ARG A 43 2.98 -4.94 5.33
N ILE A 44 1.85 -4.74 4.65
CA ILE A 44 1.44 -5.60 3.53
C ILE A 44 2.48 -5.56 2.40
N ALA A 45 2.95 -4.37 2.02
CA ALA A 45 3.98 -4.22 0.99
C ALA A 45 5.25 -4.99 1.35
N ARG A 46 5.70 -4.89 2.60
CA ARG A 46 6.91 -5.56 3.12
C ARG A 46 6.76 -7.07 3.24
N GLU A 47 5.63 -7.53 3.74
CA GLU A 47 5.44 -8.95 4.09
C GLU A 47 4.87 -9.77 2.93
N LYS A 48 4.06 -9.17 2.06
CA LYS A 48 3.31 -9.89 1.01
C LYS A 48 3.80 -9.58 -0.40
N TYR A 49 4.24 -8.36 -0.69
CA TYR A 49 4.62 -8.00 -2.06
C TYR A 49 6.13 -8.04 -2.29
N ALA A 50 6.93 -7.39 -1.44
CA ALA A 50 8.37 -7.27 -1.60
C ALA A 50 9.10 -8.62 -1.74
N PRO A 51 8.78 -9.69 -0.97
CA PRO A 51 9.44 -10.98 -1.11
C PRO A 51 9.18 -11.68 -2.44
N HIS A 52 8.09 -11.31 -3.13
CA HIS A 52 7.62 -11.99 -4.32
C HIS A 52 7.92 -11.23 -5.62
N ASN A 53 8.44 -10.00 -5.54
CA ASN A 53 8.70 -9.14 -6.70
C ASN A 53 9.50 -9.84 -7.82
N ARG A 54 10.62 -10.49 -7.47
CA ARG A 54 11.44 -11.23 -8.47
C ARG A 54 10.78 -12.53 -8.93
N THR A 55 10.07 -13.21 -8.03
CA THR A 55 9.39 -14.47 -8.36
C THR A 55 8.32 -14.24 -9.41
N VAL A 56 7.47 -13.23 -9.24
CA VAL A 56 6.40 -12.93 -10.21
C VAL A 56 6.91 -12.38 -11.54
N ASP A 57 8.09 -11.74 -11.54
CA ASP A 57 8.78 -11.30 -12.76
C ASP A 57 9.35 -12.49 -13.55
N THR A 58 9.98 -13.44 -12.86
CA THR A 58 10.62 -14.61 -13.50
C THR A 58 9.65 -15.75 -13.80
N GLN A 59 8.56 -15.84 -13.05
CA GLN A 59 7.50 -16.82 -13.24
C GLN A 59 6.29 -16.09 -13.79
N GLU A 60 6.29 -15.84 -15.09
CA GLU A 60 5.12 -15.20 -15.72
C GLU A 60 3.88 -16.11 -15.67
N PRO A 61 2.67 -15.53 -15.61
CA PRO A 61 1.43 -16.28 -15.81
C PRO A 61 1.45 -17.07 -17.12
N ARG A 62 0.93 -18.30 -17.09
CA ARG A 62 0.89 -19.19 -18.26
C ARG A 62 -0.54 -19.60 -18.56
N PHE A 63 -0.86 -19.75 -19.83
CA PHE A 63 -2.12 -20.32 -20.28
C PHE A 63 -1.91 -21.77 -20.70
N ASP A 64 -2.71 -22.69 -20.17
CA ASP A 64 -2.61 -24.13 -20.48
C ASP A 64 -3.54 -24.58 -21.62
N GLY A 65 -4.34 -23.67 -22.18
CA GLY A 65 -5.37 -23.97 -23.18
C GLY A 65 -6.79 -23.80 -22.64
N GLU A 66 -6.98 -23.80 -21.31
CA GLU A 66 -8.29 -23.67 -20.67
C GLU A 66 -8.32 -22.54 -19.62
N LYS A 67 -7.23 -22.35 -18.86
CA LYS A 67 -7.15 -21.36 -17.79
C LYS A 67 -5.77 -20.71 -17.67
N VAL A 68 -5.75 -19.56 -17.01
CA VAL A 68 -4.51 -18.88 -16.62
C VAL A 68 -4.02 -19.46 -15.30
N ILE A 69 -2.78 -19.94 -15.30
CA ILE A 69 -2.04 -20.42 -14.13
C ILE A 69 -1.15 -19.28 -13.65
N LEU A 70 -1.38 -18.82 -12.43
CA LEU A 70 -0.59 -17.80 -11.78
C LEU A 70 0.54 -18.41 -10.94
N PRO A 71 1.59 -17.65 -10.62
CA PRO A 71 2.63 -18.09 -9.69
C PRO A 71 2.05 -18.39 -8.31
N GLN A 72 2.59 -19.40 -7.62
CA GLN A 72 2.12 -19.77 -6.27
C GLN A 72 2.15 -18.59 -5.27
N ALA A 73 3.06 -17.64 -5.49
CA ALA A 73 3.24 -16.43 -4.69
C ALA A 73 2.10 -15.40 -4.80
N THR A 74 1.14 -15.57 -5.72
CA THR A 74 0.03 -14.63 -5.92
C THR A 74 -1.31 -15.12 -5.33
N HIS A 75 -1.29 -16.20 -4.55
CA HIS A 75 -2.46 -16.79 -3.89
C HIS A 75 -2.63 -16.32 -2.45
#